data_AF-A0AAQ4P1T9-F1
#
_entry.id   AF-A0AAQ4P1T9-F1
#
_cell.length_a   1.000
_cell.length_b   1.000
_cell.length_c   1.000
_cell.angle_alpha   90.00
_cell.angle_beta   90.00
_cell.angle_gamma   90.00
#
_symmetry.space_group_name_H-M   'P 1'
#
loop_
_entity.id
_entity.type
_entity.pdbx_description
1 polymer ?
#
loop_
_entity_poly.entity_id
_entity_poly.type
_entity_poly.pdbx_seq_one_letter_code
_entity_poly.pdbx_strand_id
1 'polypeptide(L)'
;MATVVTSTRFTDEYQLYEELGKGAFSIVRRCIKKSTGQEYAAKIINTKKLSARDHQKLEREARICRLLKHPNIVRLHDSISEEGFHYLVFDLVTGGELFEDIVAREYYSEADARYSMSSRVILCAARHLSRARRPENLLLASKMKGAAVKLADFGLAIEVQADQQAWFGFAGTPGYLSPEVLRKDPYGKPVDIWACGVILYILLVGYPPFWDEDQHKLYQQIKAGAYDFPSPEWDTVTPEAKNLINQMLTINPAKRITADQAIKHPWVCQRSTVASMMHRQETVECLRKFNARRKLKGAILTTMLVSRNFSASLLCFGVRACICFVCFCCHWVSISPLSSPSPPPLSPPCMVKCLLPPPQEAQTTVVHNPADGTKVSPPPPTTTDHQHSQAARGGFSLHVPCASKIVIRAGFSRKQEIIKMTEQLIEAINNGDFEAYTRICDPGLTSFEPEALGNLVEGMDFHKFYFDNLLSKNSKPVHTTILNPHVHLIGEEAACIAYIRLTQYMDAQGRPRSCQSEETRVWHRRDAKWLNVHFHCSGAPAAPLQ
;
A
#
# COMPACT_ATOMS: atom_id res chain seq x y z
N MET A 1 38.63 8.69 39.76
CA MET A 1 38.61 7.96 38.47
C MET A 1 37.36 8.38 37.71
N ALA A 2 37.46 8.64 36.41
CA ALA A 2 36.27 8.87 35.59
C ALA A 2 35.60 7.52 35.26
N THR A 3 34.28 7.44 35.39
CA THR A 3 33.52 6.24 35.04
C THR A 3 33.56 6.07 33.53
N VAL A 4 34.22 5.02 33.04
CA VAL A 4 34.24 4.71 31.60
C VAL A 4 32.85 4.24 31.20
N VAL A 5 32.08 5.13 30.57
CA VAL A 5 30.86 4.74 29.87
C VAL A 5 31.28 4.00 28.60
N THR A 6 31.34 2.67 28.69
CA THR A 6 31.50 1.80 27.53
C THR A 6 30.26 1.95 26.65
N SER A 7 30.36 2.81 25.64
CA SER A 7 29.42 2.83 24.52
C SER A 7 29.59 1.53 23.76
N THR A 8 28.77 0.52 24.07
CA THR A 8 28.87 -0.79 23.42
C THR A 8 28.38 -0.67 21.98
N ARG A 9 29.27 -0.93 21.03
CA ARG A 9 28.87 -0.94 19.63
C ARG A 9 28.02 -2.18 19.36
N PHE A 10 27.05 -2.06 18.48
CA PHE A 10 26.29 -3.21 18.01
C PHE A 10 27.23 -4.29 17.45
N THR A 11 28.27 -3.86 16.74
CA THR A 11 29.32 -4.73 16.18
C THR A 11 30.20 -5.42 17.21
N ASP A 12 30.23 -4.97 18.47
CA ASP A 12 31.00 -5.61 19.54
C ASP A 12 30.21 -6.78 20.15
N GLU A 13 28.92 -6.56 20.44
CA GLU A 13 28.03 -7.56 21.08
C GLU A 13 27.35 -8.52 20.11
N TYR A 14 27.09 -8.11 18.86
CA TYR A 14 26.29 -8.86 17.89
C TYR A 14 27.02 -9.02 16.54
N GLN A 15 26.60 -10.01 15.75
CA GLN A 15 27.04 -10.26 14.39
C GLN A 15 25.84 -10.27 13.44
N LEU A 16 25.90 -9.55 12.31
CA LEU A 16 24.84 -9.49 11.30
C LEU A 16 24.95 -10.65 10.29
N TYR A 17 23.79 -11.14 9.87
CA TYR A 17 23.61 -12.18 8.85
C TYR A 17 22.64 -11.68 7.75
N GLU A 18 21.85 -12.53 7.11
CA GLU A 18 21.01 -12.18 5.95
C GLU A 18 19.89 -11.15 6.26
N GLU A 19 19.36 -10.54 5.20
CA GLU A 19 18.20 -9.65 5.27
C GLU A 19 16.90 -10.45 5.39
N LEU A 20 16.04 -10.02 6.33
CA LEU A 20 14.72 -10.57 6.60
C LEU A 20 13.59 -9.68 6.06
N GLY A 21 13.88 -8.41 5.77
CA GLY A 21 12.96 -7.47 5.15
C GLY A 21 13.44 -6.02 5.17
N LYS A 22 12.85 -5.19 4.30
CA LYS A 22 13.21 -3.79 4.07
C LYS A 22 11.99 -2.87 4.23
N GLY A 23 12.22 -1.67 4.75
CA GLY A 23 11.22 -0.60 4.87
C GLY A 23 11.86 0.77 4.66
N ALA A 24 11.02 1.81 4.55
CA ALA A 24 11.37 3.15 4.08
C ALA A 24 12.71 3.74 4.59
N PHE A 25 13.03 3.54 5.87
CA PHE A 25 14.23 4.08 6.52
C PHE A 25 15.03 3.00 7.28
N SER A 26 14.71 1.73 7.08
CA SER A 26 15.20 0.63 7.94
C SER A 26 15.30 -0.71 7.23
N ILE A 27 16.34 -1.48 7.54
CA ILE A 27 16.54 -2.86 7.09
C ILE A 27 16.49 -3.78 8.32
N VAL A 28 15.76 -4.89 8.23
CA VAL A 28 15.73 -5.93 9.26
C VAL A 28 16.65 -7.07 8.81
N ARG A 29 17.66 -7.41 9.62
CA ARG A 29 18.59 -8.52 9.38
C ARG A 29 18.57 -9.52 10.53
N ARG A 30 18.85 -10.79 10.28
CA ARG A 30 19.14 -11.74 11.37
C ARG A 30 20.45 -11.32 12.03
N CYS A 31 20.55 -11.46 13.35
CA CYS A 31 21.80 -11.31 14.07
C CYS A 31 21.95 -12.36 15.18
N ILE A 32 23.19 -12.59 15.60
CA ILE A 32 23.52 -13.49 16.72
C ILE A 32 24.27 -12.68 17.78
N LYS A 33 23.90 -12.82 19.07
CA LYS A 33 24.63 -12.20 20.19
C LYS A 33 25.85 -13.05 20.53
N LYS A 34 27.05 -12.50 20.40
CA LYS A 34 28.32 -13.26 20.47
C LYS A 34 28.54 -13.95 21.83
N SER A 35 28.08 -13.34 22.92
CA SER A 35 28.26 -13.85 24.28
C SER A 35 27.34 -15.01 24.66
N THR A 36 26.31 -15.32 23.86
CA THR A 36 25.34 -16.39 24.16
C THR A 36 25.06 -17.34 22.99
N GLY A 37 25.45 -16.97 21.76
CA GLY A 37 25.07 -17.71 20.55
C GLY A 37 23.59 -17.59 20.18
N GLN A 38 22.80 -16.78 20.91
CA GLN A 38 21.36 -16.65 20.69
C GLN A 38 21.06 -15.78 19.47
N GLU A 39 20.12 -16.23 18.65
CA GLU A 39 19.63 -15.51 17.46
C GLU A 39 18.53 -14.49 17.77
N TYR A 40 18.53 -13.40 17.01
CA TYR A 40 17.63 -12.25 17.09
C TYR A 40 17.38 -11.63 15.70
N ALA A 41 16.44 -10.69 15.61
CA ALA A 41 16.24 -9.83 14.44
C ALA A 41 16.61 -8.38 14.77
N ALA A 42 17.61 -7.82 14.10
CA ALA A 42 18.01 -6.42 14.23
C ALA A 42 17.31 -5.55 13.19
N LYS A 43 16.41 -4.66 13.62
CA LYS A 43 15.88 -3.55 12.82
C LYS A 43 16.90 -2.41 12.86
N ILE A 44 17.70 -2.29 11.80
CA ILE A 44 18.74 -1.28 11.60
C ILE A 44 18.10 -0.06 10.93
N ILE A 45 18.20 1.11 11.54
CA ILE A 45 17.50 2.33 11.13
C ILE A 45 18.56 3.41 10.84
N ASN A 46 18.55 3.97 9.64
CA ASN A 46 19.52 5.03 9.26
C ASN A 46 19.03 6.39 9.79
N THR A 47 19.60 6.83 10.91
CA THR A 47 19.19 8.08 11.57
C THR A 47 19.60 9.33 10.79
N LYS A 48 20.65 9.26 9.95
CA LYS A 48 21.06 10.34 9.04
C LYS A 48 19.99 10.66 8.00
N LYS A 49 19.08 9.73 7.67
CA LYS A 49 17.92 9.94 6.78
C LYS A 49 16.60 10.33 7.50
N LEU A 50 16.57 10.39 8.84
CA LEU A 50 15.35 10.70 9.61
C LEU A 50 15.20 12.19 9.91
N SER A 51 13.97 12.71 9.84
CA SER A 51 13.68 14.06 10.36
C SER A 51 13.69 14.07 11.90
N ALA A 52 13.76 15.25 12.52
CA ALA A 52 13.62 15.40 13.98
C ALA A 52 12.27 14.84 14.49
N ARG A 53 11.21 14.91 13.68
CA ARG A 53 9.89 14.33 14.00
C ARG A 53 9.91 12.80 13.97
N ASP A 54 10.75 12.20 13.14
CA ASP A 54 10.87 10.74 13.02
C ASP A 54 11.79 10.15 14.10
N HIS A 55 12.80 10.89 14.56
CA HIS A 55 13.53 10.56 15.79
C HIS A 55 12.59 10.46 17.00
N GLN A 56 11.66 11.41 17.18
CA GLN A 56 10.64 11.35 18.23
C GLN A 56 9.62 10.19 18.08
N LYS A 57 9.45 9.63 16.87
CA LYS A 57 8.68 8.39 16.67
C LYS A 57 9.52 7.17 17.08
N LEU A 58 10.81 7.13 16.70
CA LEU A 58 11.74 6.06 17.02
C LEU A 58 11.95 5.91 18.54
N GLU A 59 12.19 7.01 19.26
CA GLU A 59 12.30 7.00 20.73
C GLU A 59 11.04 6.44 21.41
N ARG A 60 9.86 6.78 20.85
CA ARG A 60 8.55 6.30 21.31
C ARG A 60 8.36 4.83 21.01
N GLU A 61 8.69 4.36 19.80
CA GLU A 61 8.66 2.95 19.41
C GLU A 61 9.56 2.12 20.33
N ALA A 62 10.81 2.57 20.56
CA ALA A 62 11.76 1.89 21.42
C ALA A 62 11.31 1.87 22.90
N ARG A 63 10.69 2.95 23.41
CA ARG A 63 10.12 2.99 24.76
C ARG A 63 8.93 2.03 24.90
N ILE A 64 7.98 2.09 23.97
CA ILE A 64 6.82 1.20 23.91
C ILE A 64 7.27 -0.26 23.90
N CYS A 65 8.18 -0.63 23.01
CA CYS A 65 8.64 -2.02 22.88
C CYS A 65 9.42 -2.54 24.11
N ARG A 66 10.07 -1.66 24.90
CA ARG A 66 10.68 -2.03 26.19
C ARG A 66 9.64 -2.34 27.28
N LEU A 67 8.47 -1.71 27.23
CA LEU A 67 7.36 -1.95 28.17
C LEU A 67 6.60 -3.25 27.86
N LEU A 68 6.51 -3.63 26.58
CA LEU A 68 5.78 -4.83 26.14
C LEU A 68 6.54 -6.13 26.41
N LYS A 69 6.12 -6.86 27.44
CA LYS A 69 6.65 -8.18 27.80
C LYS A 69 5.53 -9.21 27.84
N HIS A 70 5.26 -9.85 26.70
CA HIS A 70 4.20 -10.83 26.53
C HIS A 70 4.60 -11.91 25.50
N PRO A 71 4.31 -13.22 25.69
CA PRO A 71 4.72 -14.28 24.76
C PRO A 71 4.21 -14.07 23.32
N ASN A 72 3.00 -13.54 23.16
CA ASN A 72 2.40 -13.22 21.84
C ASN A 72 2.79 -11.83 21.29
N ILE A 73 3.84 -11.21 21.80
CA ILE A 73 4.46 -10.00 21.21
C ILE A 73 5.88 -10.35 20.78
N VAL A 74 6.36 -9.76 19.69
CA VAL A 74 7.78 -9.73 19.32
C VAL A 74 8.49 -8.80 20.31
N ARG A 75 9.20 -9.38 21.28
CA ARG A 75 9.85 -8.63 22.36
C ARG A 75 11.09 -7.89 21.84
N LEU A 76 11.27 -6.65 22.28
CA LEU A 76 12.55 -5.94 22.18
C LEU A 76 13.46 -6.37 23.34
N HIS A 77 14.66 -6.82 23.02
CA HIS A 77 15.71 -7.18 23.98
C HIS A 77 16.68 -6.03 24.18
N ASP A 78 17.06 -5.35 23.09
CA ASP A 78 18.14 -4.36 23.09
C ASP A 78 17.84 -3.17 22.16
N SER A 79 18.48 -2.03 22.41
CA SER A 79 18.29 -0.80 21.63
C SER A 79 19.56 0.05 21.70
N ILE A 80 20.46 -0.18 20.73
CA ILE A 80 21.78 0.45 20.64
C ILE A 80 21.71 1.63 19.64
N SER A 81 22.33 2.75 19.98
CA SER A 81 22.43 3.93 19.11
C SER A 81 23.90 4.23 18.80
N GLU A 82 24.23 4.32 17.52
CA GLU A 82 25.56 4.61 16.99
C GLU A 82 25.52 5.87 16.09
N GLU A 83 26.68 6.29 15.57
CA GLU A 83 26.76 7.49 14.73
C GLU A 83 26.09 7.29 13.35
N GLY A 84 24.80 7.64 13.28
CA GLY A 84 23.99 7.56 12.06
C GLY A 84 23.16 6.29 11.91
N PHE A 85 23.21 5.38 12.88
CA PHE A 85 22.40 4.16 12.89
C PHE A 85 21.82 3.87 14.29
N HIS A 86 20.57 3.44 14.34
CA HIS A 86 19.93 2.93 15.55
C HIS A 86 19.50 1.48 15.31
N TYR A 87 19.85 0.58 16.22
CA TYR A 87 19.59 -0.86 16.14
C TYR A 87 18.56 -1.23 17.21
N LEU A 88 17.42 -1.76 16.79
CA LEU A 88 16.43 -2.34 17.70
C LEU A 88 16.48 -3.87 17.55
N VAL A 89 16.83 -4.58 18.62
CA VAL A 89 17.08 -6.03 18.62
C VAL A 89 15.87 -6.77 19.19
N PHE A 90 15.16 -7.48 18.32
CA PHE A 90 13.91 -8.15 18.61
C PHE A 90 14.03 -9.68 18.64
N ASP A 91 13.03 -10.37 19.19
CA ASP A 91 12.84 -11.82 18.96
C ASP A 91 12.95 -12.14 17.45
N LEU A 92 13.77 -13.13 17.10
CA LEU A 92 13.71 -13.71 15.76
C LEU A 92 12.40 -14.53 15.62
N VAL A 93 11.67 -14.33 14.53
CA VAL A 93 10.44 -15.07 14.21
C VAL A 93 10.52 -15.62 12.79
N THR A 94 10.36 -16.94 12.63
CA THR A 94 10.69 -17.65 11.38
C THR A 94 9.49 -18.30 10.69
N GLY A 95 8.28 -18.15 11.26
CA GLY A 95 7.04 -18.69 10.70
C GLY A 95 6.40 -17.85 9.58
N GLY A 96 6.84 -16.60 9.37
CA GLY A 96 6.26 -15.70 8.38
C GLY A 96 4.91 -15.11 8.80
N GLU A 97 4.16 -14.54 7.85
CA GLU A 97 2.82 -13.96 8.08
C GLU A 97 1.76 -15.06 8.29
N LEU A 98 0.89 -14.92 9.30
CA LEU A 98 -0.17 -15.91 9.59
C LEU A 98 -1.05 -16.21 8.36
N PHE A 99 -1.41 -15.20 7.58
CA PHE A 99 -2.31 -15.39 6.45
C PHE A 99 -1.67 -16.24 5.33
N GLU A 100 -0.34 -16.28 5.23
CA GLU A 100 0.37 -17.14 4.26
C GLU A 100 0.40 -18.59 4.75
N ASP A 101 0.65 -18.81 6.05
CA ASP A 101 0.56 -20.12 6.70
C ASP A 101 -0.84 -20.74 6.55
N ILE A 102 -1.91 -19.97 6.82
CA ILE A 102 -3.29 -20.45 6.62
C ILE A 102 -3.53 -20.88 5.17
N VAL A 103 -2.97 -20.15 4.19
CA VAL A 103 -3.09 -20.47 2.75
C VAL A 103 -2.28 -21.70 2.32
N ALA A 104 -1.29 -22.09 3.12
CA ALA A 104 -0.45 -23.28 2.93
C ALA A 104 -0.93 -24.51 3.71
N ARG A 105 -1.95 -24.38 4.59
CA ARG A 105 -2.53 -25.52 5.31
C ARG A 105 -3.49 -26.32 4.43
N GLU A 106 -3.34 -27.63 4.48
CA GLU A 106 -4.33 -28.61 3.99
C GLU A 106 -5.62 -28.60 4.82
N TYR A 107 -5.55 -28.23 6.11
CA TYR A 107 -6.71 -28.15 6.99
C TYR A 107 -6.81 -26.80 7.71
N TYR A 108 -7.99 -26.21 7.63
CA TYR A 108 -8.34 -24.97 8.32
C TYR A 108 -9.83 -24.94 8.65
N SER A 109 -10.15 -24.53 9.88
CA SER A 109 -11.49 -24.56 10.50
C SER A 109 -11.78 -23.30 11.32
N GLU A 110 -13.01 -23.14 11.85
CA GLU A 110 -13.24 -22.08 12.84
C GLU A 110 -12.43 -22.32 14.13
N ALA A 111 -12.15 -23.58 14.49
CA ALA A 111 -11.33 -23.88 15.66
C ALA A 111 -9.88 -23.39 15.49
N ASP A 112 -9.35 -23.33 14.26
CA ASP A 112 -8.06 -22.71 13.91
C ASP A 112 -8.13 -21.17 13.91
N ALA A 113 -9.20 -20.59 13.35
CA ALA A 113 -9.46 -19.16 13.41
C ALA A 113 -9.57 -18.68 14.87
N ARG A 114 -10.33 -19.42 15.68
CA ARG A 114 -10.47 -19.26 17.13
C ARG A 114 -9.16 -19.46 17.85
N TYR A 115 -8.34 -20.46 17.51
CA TYR A 115 -7.00 -20.61 18.11
C TYR A 115 -6.16 -19.34 17.87
N SER A 116 -6.05 -18.95 16.60
CA SER A 116 -5.31 -17.77 16.15
C SER A 116 -5.80 -16.47 16.78
N MET A 117 -7.11 -16.34 17.02
CA MET A 117 -7.72 -15.20 17.70
C MET A 117 -7.64 -15.29 19.23
N SER A 118 -7.66 -16.48 19.82
CA SER A 118 -7.51 -16.68 21.27
C SER A 118 -6.11 -16.28 21.76
N SER A 119 -5.06 -16.48 20.94
CA SER A 119 -3.73 -15.88 21.15
C SER A 119 -3.68 -14.36 21.00
N ARG A 120 -4.75 -13.71 20.49
CA ARG A 120 -4.81 -12.27 20.22
C ARG A 120 -5.73 -11.48 21.14
N VAL A 121 -6.83 -12.05 21.65
CA VAL A 121 -7.71 -11.29 22.57
C VAL A 121 -6.96 -10.94 23.86
N ILE A 122 -6.07 -11.83 24.31
CA ILE A 122 -5.11 -11.61 25.41
C ILE A 122 -4.25 -10.35 25.18
N LEU A 123 -3.83 -10.11 23.93
CA LEU A 123 -3.02 -8.96 23.52
C LEU A 123 -3.81 -7.64 23.47
N CYS A 124 -5.12 -7.68 23.73
CA CYS A 124 -5.94 -6.49 23.89
C CYS A 124 -6.25 -6.18 25.37
N ALA A 125 -6.04 -7.15 26.28
CA ALA A 125 -6.19 -6.99 27.73
C ALA A 125 -4.90 -6.52 28.43
N ALA A 126 -3.73 -6.77 27.83
CA ALA A 126 -2.43 -6.44 28.41
C ALA A 126 -2.01 -4.96 28.22
N ARG A 127 -2.71 -4.05 28.92
CA ARG A 127 -2.26 -2.72 29.41
C ARG A 127 -1.26 -1.91 28.56
N HIS A 128 -1.76 -0.80 27.98
CA HIS A 128 -1.12 0.54 27.74
C HIS A 128 -1.07 1.08 26.29
N LEU A 129 -1.35 0.28 25.27
CA LEU A 129 -1.31 0.76 23.88
C LEU A 129 -2.67 1.05 23.27
N SER A 130 -2.67 2.01 22.35
CA SER A 130 -3.63 2.01 21.25
C SER A 130 -2.95 2.23 19.89
N ARG A 131 -3.72 1.85 18.87
CA ARG A 131 -3.57 2.09 17.44
C ARG A 131 -2.64 1.15 16.66
N ALA A 132 -3.27 0.49 15.69
CA ALA A 132 -2.74 -0.04 14.43
C ALA A 132 -2.07 -1.42 14.47
N ARG A 133 -2.84 -2.44 14.87
CA ARG A 133 -2.61 -3.81 14.34
C ARG A 133 -2.93 -3.82 12.84
N ARG A 134 -1.93 -4.03 11.97
CA ARG A 134 -2.17 -4.44 10.56
C ARG A 134 -2.29 -5.97 10.46
N PRO A 135 -2.86 -6.52 9.35
CA PRO A 135 -2.67 -7.92 8.97
C PRO A 135 -1.20 -8.33 8.87
N GLU A 136 -0.37 -7.43 8.33
CA GLU A 136 1.08 -7.60 8.13
C GLU A 136 1.85 -7.82 9.44
N ASN A 137 1.35 -7.26 10.55
CA ASN A 137 2.02 -7.27 11.85
C ASN A 137 1.84 -8.60 12.61
N LEU A 138 1.26 -9.63 11.98
CA LEU A 138 0.77 -10.82 12.66
C LEU A 138 1.53 -12.05 12.18
N LEU A 139 2.69 -12.25 12.82
CA LEU A 139 3.68 -13.24 12.43
C LEU A 139 3.53 -14.54 13.25
N LEU A 140 4.04 -15.65 12.74
CA LEU A 140 4.19 -16.90 13.48
C LEU A 140 5.61 -17.02 14.02
N ALA A 141 5.74 -17.46 15.28
CA ALA A 141 7.05 -17.60 15.94
C ALA A 141 7.99 -18.57 15.20
N SER A 142 7.45 -19.66 14.64
CA SER A 142 8.16 -20.62 13.79
C SER A 142 7.18 -21.30 12.81
N LYS A 143 7.69 -22.15 11.92
CA LYS A 143 6.88 -22.97 10.99
C LYS A 143 6.32 -24.26 11.63
N MET A 144 6.46 -24.46 12.93
CA MET A 144 5.95 -25.66 13.60
C MET A 144 4.42 -25.62 13.72
N LYS A 145 3.77 -26.78 13.57
CA LYS A 145 2.30 -26.90 13.73
C LYS A 145 1.89 -26.48 15.15
N GLY A 146 1.04 -25.47 15.26
CA GLY A 146 0.67 -24.87 16.55
C GLY A 146 1.63 -23.80 17.09
N ALA A 147 2.54 -23.26 16.27
CA ALA A 147 3.37 -22.13 16.65
C ALA A 147 2.55 -20.91 17.09
N ALA A 148 3.04 -20.21 18.11
CA ALA A 148 2.37 -19.04 18.66
C ALA A 148 2.35 -17.87 17.65
N VAL A 149 1.18 -17.24 17.49
CA VAL A 149 1.06 -15.95 16.80
C VAL A 149 1.70 -14.86 17.66
N LYS A 150 2.56 -14.04 17.06
CA LYS A 150 3.19 -12.86 17.67
C LYS A 150 2.81 -11.58 16.91
N LEU A 151 2.53 -10.50 17.65
CA LEU A 151 2.37 -9.15 17.09
C LEU A 151 3.74 -8.47 16.96
N ALA A 152 4.00 -7.91 15.79
CA ALA A 152 5.21 -7.18 15.40
C ALA A 152 4.90 -5.70 15.05
N ASP A 153 5.96 -4.93 14.80
CA ASP A 153 5.98 -3.51 14.39
C ASP A 153 5.03 -2.55 15.16
N PHE A 154 5.61 -1.72 16.03
CA PHE A 154 4.88 -0.74 16.84
C PHE A 154 5.13 0.71 16.37
N GLY A 155 5.71 0.93 15.18
CA GLY A 155 6.10 2.27 14.69
C GLY A 155 4.96 3.28 14.48
N LEU A 156 3.70 2.86 14.56
CA LEU A 156 2.50 3.72 14.51
C LEU A 156 1.73 3.80 15.85
N ALA A 157 2.18 3.09 16.88
CA ALA A 157 1.51 2.95 18.16
C ALA A 157 1.72 4.15 19.09
N ILE A 158 0.81 4.30 20.04
CA ILE A 158 0.79 5.42 20.99
C ILE A 158 0.46 4.94 22.40
N GLU A 159 1.14 5.53 23.38
CA GLU A 159 0.79 5.44 24.79
C GLU A 159 -0.43 6.32 25.06
N VAL A 160 -1.43 5.77 25.75
CA VAL A 160 -2.64 6.50 26.15
C VAL A 160 -2.76 6.44 27.67
N GLN A 161 -2.97 7.60 28.31
CA GLN A 161 -3.13 7.67 29.76
C GLN A 161 -4.52 7.15 30.18
N ALA A 162 -4.54 6.08 30.96
CA ALA A 162 -5.74 5.42 31.45
C ALA A 162 -6.78 5.15 30.34
N ASP A 163 -7.93 5.81 30.38
CA ASP A 163 -9.04 5.69 29.42
C ASP A 163 -9.36 7.03 28.71
N GLN A 164 -8.44 8.01 28.79
CA GLN A 164 -8.61 9.28 28.09
C GLN A 164 -8.64 9.07 26.57
N GLN A 165 -9.66 9.62 25.91
CA GLN A 165 -9.76 9.65 24.46
C GLN A 165 -9.28 11.01 23.95
N ALA A 166 -8.49 11.01 22.89
CA ALA A 166 -7.97 12.24 22.27
C ALA A 166 -7.85 12.08 20.76
N TRP A 167 -7.65 13.20 20.05
CA TRP A 167 -7.38 13.18 18.62
C TRP A 167 -5.88 12.96 18.35
N PHE A 168 -5.47 11.70 18.20
CA PHE A 168 -4.08 11.34 17.89
C PHE A 168 -3.73 11.38 16.39
N GLY A 169 -4.60 11.99 15.57
CA GLY A 169 -4.40 12.16 14.13
C GLY A 169 -4.83 10.96 13.28
N PHE A 170 -5.04 11.22 11.98
CA PHE A 170 -5.47 10.22 11.00
C PHE A 170 -4.28 9.40 10.48
N ALA A 171 -4.15 8.14 10.90
CA ALA A 171 -3.34 7.14 10.19
C ALA A 171 -3.75 5.71 10.60
N GLY A 172 -3.43 4.76 9.71
CA GLY A 172 -3.79 3.35 9.77
C GLY A 172 -4.10 2.83 8.35
N THR A 173 -4.20 1.52 8.16
CA THR A 173 -4.50 0.92 6.84
C THR A 173 -6.00 1.08 6.54
N PRO A 174 -6.42 1.65 5.39
CA PRO A 174 -7.79 2.10 5.14
C PRO A 174 -8.93 1.13 5.53
N GLY A 175 -8.83 -0.15 5.16
CA GLY A 175 -9.85 -1.17 5.49
C GLY A 175 -9.92 -1.61 6.96
N TYR A 176 -9.03 -1.12 7.82
CA TYR A 176 -8.94 -1.44 9.25
C TYR A 176 -9.16 -0.21 10.15
N LEU A 177 -9.36 0.97 9.54
CA LEU A 177 -9.73 2.18 10.26
C LEU A 177 -11.13 2.02 10.86
N SER A 178 -11.33 2.51 12.08
CA SER A 178 -12.62 2.50 12.76
C SER A 178 -13.45 3.75 12.47
N PRO A 179 -14.78 3.71 12.65
CA PRO A 179 -15.67 4.80 12.27
C PRO A 179 -15.32 6.15 12.92
N GLU A 180 -14.94 6.12 14.20
CA GLU A 180 -14.53 7.32 14.95
C GLU A 180 -13.28 8.00 14.36
N VAL A 181 -12.27 7.23 13.92
CA VAL A 181 -11.07 7.77 13.26
C VAL A 181 -11.41 8.40 11.91
N LEU A 182 -12.40 7.85 11.19
CA LEU A 182 -12.88 8.40 9.91
C LEU A 182 -13.78 9.64 10.05
N ARG A 183 -14.47 9.79 11.19
CA ARG A 183 -15.22 11.02 11.53
C ARG A 183 -14.35 12.14 12.08
N LYS A 184 -13.14 11.80 12.54
CA LYS A 184 -12.20 12.66 13.30
C LYS A 184 -12.63 12.88 14.76
N ASP A 185 -13.41 11.95 15.31
CA ASP A 185 -13.79 11.96 16.72
C ASP A 185 -12.54 11.65 17.59
N PRO A 186 -12.48 12.10 18.86
CA PRO A 186 -11.51 11.59 19.83
C PRO A 186 -11.60 10.07 19.94
N TYR A 187 -10.46 9.39 20.07
CA TYR A 187 -10.42 7.92 20.10
C TYR A 187 -9.41 7.38 21.12
N GLY A 188 -9.40 6.06 21.30
CA GLY A 188 -8.53 5.34 22.23
C GLY A 188 -8.60 3.82 21.99
N LYS A 189 -8.46 3.02 23.07
CA LYS A 189 -8.42 1.54 23.03
C LYS A 189 -9.47 0.84 22.11
N PRO A 190 -10.73 1.31 21.96
CA PRO A 190 -11.72 0.64 21.10
C PRO A 190 -11.35 0.53 19.61
N VAL A 191 -10.41 1.33 19.08
CA VAL A 191 -10.00 1.25 17.66
C VAL A 191 -9.38 -0.11 17.33
N ASP A 192 -8.64 -0.71 18.26
CA ASP A 192 -7.95 -1.98 18.04
C ASP A 192 -8.87 -3.20 18.22
N ILE A 193 -10.05 -3.02 18.82
CA ILE A 193 -11.13 -4.02 18.82
C ILE A 193 -11.81 -4.04 17.45
N TRP A 194 -12.07 -2.88 16.83
CA TRP A 194 -12.62 -2.80 15.47
C TRP A 194 -11.70 -3.52 14.48
N ALA A 195 -10.39 -3.24 14.53
CA ALA A 195 -9.40 -3.94 13.72
C ALA A 195 -9.41 -5.47 13.96
N CYS A 196 -9.59 -5.93 15.21
CA CYS A 196 -9.78 -7.35 15.50
C CYS A 196 -11.06 -7.93 14.89
N GLY A 197 -12.17 -7.18 14.82
CA GLY A 197 -13.40 -7.61 14.15
C GLY A 197 -13.21 -7.79 12.65
N VAL A 198 -12.54 -6.83 11.99
CA VAL A 198 -12.18 -6.92 10.56
C VAL A 198 -11.28 -8.13 10.31
N ILE A 199 -10.28 -8.35 11.17
CA ILE A 199 -9.36 -9.49 11.06
C ILE A 199 -10.06 -10.84 11.33
N LEU A 200 -10.99 -10.91 12.28
CA LEU A 200 -11.80 -12.10 12.56
C LEU A 200 -12.67 -12.49 11.35
N TYR A 201 -13.32 -11.51 10.73
CA TYR A 201 -14.10 -11.71 9.51
C TYR A 201 -13.25 -12.32 8.38
N ILE A 202 -12.08 -11.71 8.10
CA ILE A 202 -11.14 -12.22 7.08
C ILE A 202 -10.65 -13.63 7.40
N LEU A 203 -10.43 -13.96 8.68
CA LEU A 203 -10.01 -15.31 9.08
C LEU A 203 -11.09 -16.38 8.85
N LEU A 204 -12.37 -16.04 8.80
CA LEU A 204 -13.46 -17.03 8.64
C LEU A 204 -13.82 -17.30 7.18
N VAL A 205 -13.77 -16.29 6.30
CA VAL A 205 -14.22 -16.39 4.89
C VAL A 205 -13.20 -15.91 3.85
N GLY A 206 -12.10 -15.29 4.27
CA GLY A 206 -10.96 -14.98 3.41
C GLY A 206 -11.02 -13.68 2.62
N TYR A 207 -12.07 -12.87 2.80
CA TYR A 207 -12.20 -11.53 2.23
C TYR A 207 -12.61 -10.52 3.33
N PRO A 208 -12.37 -9.21 3.14
CA PRO A 208 -12.68 -8.19 4.15
C PRO A 208 -14.16 -7.79 4.18
N PRO A 209 -14.70 -7.39 5.34
CA PRO A 209 -16.09 -6.94 5.50
C PRO A 209 -16.38 -5.56 4.86
N PHE A 210 -15.33 -4.75 4.63
CA PHE A 210 -15.44 -3.44 3.99
C PHE A 210 -14.46 -3.39 2.82
N TRP A 211 -14.98 -3.16 1.61
CA TRP A 211 -14.15 -3.03 0.43
C TRP A 211 -14.81 -2.21 -0.69
N ASP A 212 -14.00 -1.34 -1.31
CA ASP A 212 -14.30 -0.64 -2.57
C ASP A 212 -12.98 -0.35 -3.30
N GLU A 213 -13.05 0.09 -4.55
CA GLU A 213 -11.92 0.67 -5.29
C GLU A 213 -11.83 2.19 -5.07
N ASP A 214 -12.97 2.84 -4.83
CA ASP A 214 -13.05 4.22 -4.37
C ASP A 214 -12.86 4.29 -2.84
N GLN A 215 -11.73 4.86 -2.41
CA GLN A 215 -11.40 5.04 -0.99
C GLN A 215 -12.46 5.89 -0.24
N HIS A 216 -13.19 6.78 -0.92
CA HIS A 216 -14.28 7.55 -0.30
C HIS A 216 -15.48 6.64 0.01
N LYS A 217 -15.89 5.77 -0.92
CA LYS A 217 -16.97 4.79 -0.68
C LYS A 217 -16.61 3.77 0.40
N LEU A 218 -15.38 3.27 0.41
CA LEU A 218 -14.85 2.46 1.50
C LEU A 218 -15.02 3.16 2.87
N TYR A 219 -14.69 4.46 2.94
CA TYR A 219 -14.89 5.23 4.16
C TYR A 219 -16.37 5.51 4.48
N GLN A 220 -17.28 5.52 3.50
CA GLN A 220 -18.73 5.55 3.75
C GLN A 220 -19.22 4.21 4.32
N GLN A 221 -18.86 3.07 3.71
CA GLN A 221 -19.18 1.73 4.21
C GLN A 221 -18.77 1.56 5.68
N ILE A 222 -17.51 1.87 6.01
CA ILE A 222 -16.97 1.78 7.38
C ILE A 222 -17.74 2.72 8.33
N LYS A 223 -17.96 3.99 7.97
CA LYS A 223 -18.69 4.95 8.83
C LYS A 223 -20.15 4.57 9.08
N ALA A 224 -20.77 3.86 8.14
CA ALA A 224 -22.12 3.31 8.24
C ALA A 224 -22.17 1.94 8.95
N GLY A 225 -21.03 1.27 9.15
CA GLY A 225 -20.99 -0.12 9.60
C GLY A 225 -21.63 -1.10 8.61
N ALA A 226 -21.60 -0.77 7.32
CA ALA A 226 -22.23 -1.57 6.27
C ALA A 226 -21.34 -2.76 5.89
N TYR A 227 -21.60 -3.90 6.52
CA TYR A 227 -21.10 -5.24 6.18
C TYR A 227 -22.23 -6.26 6.41
N ASP A 228 -22.09 -7.43 5.79
CA ASP A 228 -23.06 -8.52 5.86
C ASP A 228 -22.37 -9.89 5.99
N PHE A 229 -23.17 -10.95 6.03
CA PHE A 229 -22.72 -12.34 6.11
C PHE A 229 -23.33 -13.14 4.94
N PRO A 230 -22.84 -12.95 3.70
CA PRO A 230 -23.48 -13.51 2.51
C PRO A 230 -23.37 -15.03 2.41
N SER A 231 -24.40 -15.64 1.83
CA SER A 231 -24.47 -17.06 1.48
C SER A 231 -23.74 -17.33 0.15
N PRO A 232 -23.13 -18.51 -0.04
CA PRO A 232 -23.16 -19.67 0.85
C PRO A 232 -22.09 -19.69 1.95
N GLU A 233 -21.00 -18.94 1.83
CA GLU A 233 -19.81 -19.12 2.67
C GLU A 233 -20.08 -18.88 4.16
N TRP A 234 -20.99 -17.96 4.52
CA TRP A 234 -21.38 -17.71 5.90
C TRP A 234 -22.44 -18.66 6.44
N ASP A 235 -23.15 -19.43 5.62
CA ASP A 235 -24.23 -20.31 6.09
C ASP A 235 -23.70 -21.39 7.05
N THR A 236 -22.48 -21.86 6.77
CA THR A 236 -21.73 -22.83 7.58
C THR A 236 -20.95 -22.22 8.75
N VAL A 237 -21.01 -20.89 8.95
CA VAL A 237 -20.31 -20.19 10.04
C VAL A 237 -21.22 -20.03 11.26
N THR A 238 -20.69 -20.37 12.44
CA THR A 238 -21.45 -20.43 13.69
C THR A 238 -22.10 -19.09 14.08
N PRO A 239 -23.31 -19.10 14.68
CA PRO A 239 -23.96 -17.89 15.20
C PRO A 239 -23.09 -17.11 16.18
N GLU A 240 -22.27 -17.80 16.97
CA GLU A 240 -21.40 -17.20 18.00
C GLU A 240 -20.19 -16.49 17.38
N ALA A 241 -19.64 -17.00 16.27
CA ALA A 241 -18.64 -16.27 15.46
C ALA A 241 -19.23 -14.95 14.92
N LYS A 242 -20.40 -15.03 14.28
CA LYS A 242 -21.13 -13.85 13.75
C LYS A 242 -21.46 -12.85 14.86
N ASN A 243 -21.89 -13.35 16.03
CA ASN A 243 -22.20 -12.52 17.20
C ASN A 243 -20.96 -11.79 17.73
N LEU A 244 -19.80 -12.46 17.82
CA LEU A 244 -18.55 -11.82 18.25
C LEU A 244 -18.09 -10.75 17.24
N ILE A 245 -18.23 -11.00 15.93
CA ILE A 245 -17.98 -10.00 14.90
C ILE A 245 -18.89 -8.78 15.09
N ASN A 246 -20.20 -8.97 15.28
CA ASN A 246 -21.15 -7.87 15.50
C ASN A 246 -20.76 -7.00 16.71
N GLN A 247 -20.34 -7.65 17.81
CA GLN A 247 -19.87 -6.98 19.02
C GLN A 247 -18.54 -6.22 18.83
N MET A 248 -17.63 -6.72 17.98
CA MET A 248 -16.38 -6.03 17.62
C MET A 248 -16.57 -4.90 16.59
N LEU A 249 -17.43 -5.09 15.59
CA LEU A 249 -17.77 -4.13 14.54
C LEU A 249 -18.94 -3.21 14.92
N THR A 250 -19.15 -3.00 16.22
CA THR A 250 -20.11 -2.01 16.72
C THR A 250 -19.60 -0.59 16.44
N ILE A 251 -20.43 0.21 15.75
CA ILE A 251 -20.07 1.53 15.25
C ILE A 251 -19.74 2.52 16.38
N ASN A 252 -20.49 2.49 17.48
CA ASN A 252 -20.27 3.34 18.64
C ASN A 252 -19.16 2.74 19.54
N PRO A 253 -18.00 3.40 19.71
CA PRO A 253 -16.87 2.83 20.47
C PRO A 253 -17.15 2.63 21.96
N ALA A 254 -18.16 3.30 22.54
CA ALA A 254 -18.59 3.10 23.94
C ALA A 254 -19.57 1.94 24.11
N LYS A 255 -20.15 1.40 23.01
CA LYS A 255 -20.96 0.17 23.00
C LYS A 255 -20.21 -1.04 22.44
N ARG A 256 -19.01 -0.84 21.89
CA ARG A 256 -18.15 -1.89 21.33
C ARG A 256 -17.56 -2.74 22.46
N ILE A 257 -17.51 -4.06 22.25
CA ILE A 257 -17.01 -5.02 23.25
C ILE A 257 -15.58 -4.69 23.70
N THR A 258 -15.30 -4.80 25.00
CA THR A 258 -13.93 -4.64 25.52
C THR A 258 -13.11 -5.91 25.32
N ALA A 259 -11.78 -5.79 25.45
CA ALA A 259 -10.88 -6.94 25.40
C ALA A 259 -11.26 -8.04 26.42
N ASP A 260 -11.52 -7.63 27.67
CA ASP A 260 -11.81 -8.54 28.78
C ASP A 260 -13.19 -9.19 28.67
N GLN A 261 -14.13 -8.55 27.96
CA GLN A 261 -15.41 -9.14 27.57
C GLN A 261 -15.21 -10.14 26.42
N ALA A 262 -14.43 -9.78 25.40
CA ALA A 262 -14.16 -10.63 24.24
C ALA A 262 -13.41 -11.93 24.61
N ILE A 263 -12.50 -11.92 25.60
CA ILE A 263 -11.85 -13.13 26.12
C ILE A 263 -12.88 -14.13 26.69
N LYS A 264 -13.95 -13.60 27.29
CA LYS A 264 -15.00 -14.37 27.98
C LYS A 264 -16.14 -14.80 27.05
N HIS A 265 -16.18 -14.32 25.81
CA HIS A 265 -17.22 -14.64 24.84
C HIS A 265 -17.24 -16.16 24.53
N PRO A 266 -18.42 -16.82 24.45
CA PRO A 266 -18.53 -18.27 24.26
C PRO A 266 -17.66 -18.83 23.13
N TRP A 267 -17.63 -18.17 21.96
CA TRP A 267 -16.84 -18.62 20.81
C TRP A 267 -15.33 -18.68 21.12
N VAL A 268 -14.82 -17.82 22.02
CA VAL A 268 -13.40 -17.80 22.41
C VAL A 268 -13.11 -18.79 23.54
N CYS A 269 -13.97 -18.84 24.56
CA CYS A 269 -13.71 -19.58 25.81
C CYS A 269 -14.18 -21.04 25.78
N GLN A 270 -15.29 -21.37 25.10
CA GLN A 270 -15.87 -22.72 25.04
C GLN A 270 -15.26 -23.54 23.90
N ARG A 271 -13.97 -23.88 24.07
CA ARG A 271 -13.05 -24.39 23.04
C ARG A 271 -13.53 -25.61 22.23
N SER A 272 -14.38 -26.45 22.80
CA SER A 272 -14.72 -27.79 22.30
C SER A 272 -16.18 -27.98 21.86
N THR A 273 -17.04 -26.98 22.07
CA THR A 273 -18.49 -27.09 21.80
C THR A 273 -19.04 -26.03 20.86
N VAL A 274 -18.38 -24.87 20.73
CA VAL A 274 -18.97 -23.70 20.02
C VAL A 274 -18.33 -23.42 18.65
N ALA A 275 -17.02 -23.57 18.48
CA ALA A 275 -16.38 -23.28 17.18
C ALA A 275 -16.40 -24.50 16.26
N SER A 276 -16.89 -24.34 15.03
CA SER A 276 -16.97 -25.42 14.04
C SER A 276 -15.59 -26.00 13.70
N MET A 277 -15.47 -27.32 13.80
CA MET A 277 -14.28 -28.07 13.39
C MET A 277 -14.21 -28.30 11.88
N MET A 278 -15.28 -28.03 11.12
CA MET A 278 -15.36 -28.35 9.69
C MET A 278 -14.26 -27.64 8.88
N HIS A 279 -13.72 -28.34 7.88
CA HIS A 279 -12.76 -27.75 6.95
C HIS A 279 -13.43 -26.75 6.00
N ARG A 280 -12.80 -25.58 5.82
CA ARG A 280 -13.29 -24.47 4.99
C ARG A 280 -12.36 -24.20 3.79
N GLN A 281 -12.35 -25.11 2.80
CA GLN A 281 -11.50 -24.99 1.60
C GLN A 281 -11.71 -23.67 0.84
N GLU A 282 -12.96 -23.22 0.69
CA GLU A 282 -13.29 -21.96 0.00
C GLU A 282 -12.65 -20.74 0.68
N THR A 283 -12.63 -20.72 2.03
CA THR A 283 -11.91 -19.70 2.83
C THR A 283 -10.42 -19.68 2.51
N VAL A 284 -9.78 -20.83 2.35
CA VAL A 284 -8.34 -20.95 2.01
C VAL A 284 -8.06 -20.38 0.61
N GLU A 285 -8.94 -20.62 -0.35
CA GLU A 285 -8.81 -20.07 -1.71
C GLU A 285 -9.09 -18.57 -1.79
N CYS A 286 -10.08 -18.08 -1.05
CA CYS A 286 -10.35 -16.65 -0.91
C CYS A 286 -9.18 -15.93 -0.23
N LEU A 287 -8.60 -16.51 0.84
CA LEU A 287 -7.38 -16.00 1.47
C LEU A 287 -6.19 -15.96 0.50
N ARG A 288 -6.03 -16.98 -0.36
CA ARG A 288 -4.96 -17.02 -1.38
C ARG A 288 -5.08 -15.84 -2.35
N LYS A 289 -6.29 -15.59 -2.86
CA LYS A 289 -6.62 -14.46 -3.74
C LYS A 289 -6.44 -13.10 -3.02
N PHE A 290 -6.87 -13.01 -1.76
CA PHE A 290 -6.72 -11.83 -0.91
C PHE A 290 -5.25 -11.49 -0.62
N ASN A 291 -4.42 -12.48 -0.25
CA ASN A 291 -3.00 -12.27 0.00
C ASN A 291 -2.24 -11.82 -1.24
N ALA A 292 -2.48 -12.44 -2.40
CA ALA A 292 -1.88 -11.99 -3.66
C ALA A 292 -2.25 -10.53 -3.98
N ARG A 293 -3.54 -10.18 -3.85
CA ARG A 293 -4.03 -8.80 -4.04
C ARG A 293 -3.46 -7.83 -2.99
N ARG A 294 -3.31 -8.26 -1.73
CA ARG A 294 -2.75 -7.48 -0.62
C ARG A 294 -1.27 -7.23 -0.79
N LYS A 295 -0.46 -8.24 -1.14
CA LYS A 295 0.98 -8.07 -1.40
C LYS A 295 1.23 -7.16 -2.61
N LEU A 296 0.44 -7.31 -3.67
CA LEU A 296 0.50 -6.40 -4.83
C LEU A 296 0.15 -4.95 -4.45
N LYS A 297 -1.00 -4.72 -3.80
CA LYS A 297 -1.41 -3.37 -3.36
C LYS A 297 -0.53 -2.81 -2.24
N GLY A 298 0.07 -3.66 -1.40
CA GLY A 298 0.91 -3.29 -0.27
C GLY A 298 2.32 -2.89 -0.69
N ALA A 299 2.87 -3.53 -1.73
CA ALA A 299 4.08 -3.03 -2.40
C ALA A 299 3.84 -1.63 -2.96
N ILE A 300 2.81 -1.46 -3.79
CA ILE A 300 2.40 -0.16 -4.36
C ILE A 300 2.19 0.88 -3.25
N LEU A 301 1.40 0.57 -2.21
CA LEU A 301 1.17 1.49 -1.09
C LEU A 301 2.42 1.78 -0.26
N THR A 302 3.40 0.88 -0.22
CA THR A 302 4.68 1.14 0.46
C THR A 302 5.48 2.15 -0.35
N THR A 303 5.66 1.95 -1.65
CA THR A 303 6.29 2.92 -2.56
C THR A 303 5.56 4.28 -2.53
N MET A 304 4.21 4.29 -2.51
CA MET A 304 3.42 5.52 -2.34
C MET A 304 3.46 6.17 -0.94
N LEU A 305 3.78 5.41 0.13
CA LEU A 305 3.89 5.93 1.51
C LEU A 305 5.32 6.36 1.88
N VAL A 306 6.34 5.82 1.20
CA VAL A 306 7.69 6.39 1.15
C VAL A 306 7.62 7.84 0.65
N SER A 307 6.77 8.11 -0.35
CA SER A 307 6.34 9.47 -0.67
C SER A 307 5.47 10.07 0.45
N ARG A 308 4.18 9.72 0.53
CA ARG A 308 3.13 10.52 1.21
C ARG A 308 3.35 10.91 2.68
N ASN A 309 4.28 10.32 3.42
CA ASN A 309 4.57 10.68 4.81
C ASN A 309 5.13 12.11 5.00
N PHE A 310 5.61 12.79 3.95
CA PHE A 310 6.07 14.19 4.03
C PHE A 310 4.97 15.23 3.73
N SER A 311 3.86 14.86 3.06
CA SER A 311 2.82 15.82 2.62
C SER A 311 1.87 16.21 3.76
N ALA A 312 2.31 17.08 4.66
CA ALA A 312 1.53 17.59 5.79
C ALA A 312 1.62 19.13 5.96
N SER A 313 1.48 19.87 4.86
CA SER A 313 1.11 21.30 4.86
C SER A 313 0.18 21.61 3.68
N LEU A 314 -0.33 22.84 3.61
CA LEU A 314 -1.66 23.15 3.06
C LEU A 314 -1.77 23.30 1.52
N LEU A 315 -3.02 23.29 1.06
CA LEU A 315 -3.45 23.72 -0.28
C LEU A 315 -3.07 25.19 -0.52
N CYS A 316 -2.71 25.55 -1.77
CA CYS A 316 -3.51 26.45 -2.62
C CYS A 316 -2.88 26.64 -4.01
N PHE A 317 -3.63 27.32 -4.89
CA PHE A 317 -3.32 27.63 -6.30
C PHE A 317 -3.28 26.43 -7.26
N GLY A 318 -4.07 26.53 -8.33
CA GLY A 318 -4.03 25.65 -9.48
C GLY A 318 -4.14 26.48 -10.76
N VAL A 319 -3.65 25.95 -11.88
CA VAL A 319 -3.70 26.57 -13.21
C VAL A 319 -4.11 25.52 -14.23
N ARG A 320 -4.96 25.91 -15.19
CA ARG A 320 -5.31 25.09 -16.37
C ARG A 320 -4.32 25.38 -17.51
N ALA A 321 -3.70 24.36 -18.11
CA ALA A 321 -3.09 24.45 -19.44
C ALA A 321 -2.84 23.05 -20.05
N CYS A 322 -2.50 23.04 -21.35
CA CYS A 322 -1.80 21.95 -22.07
C CYS A 322 -2.54 20.61 -22.27
N ILE A 323 -3.63 20.64 -23.05
CA ILE A 323 -3.94 19.55 -24.00
C ILE A 323 -3.55 20.03 -25.39
N CYS A 324 -2.34 19.68 -25.85
CA CYS A 324 -1.91 19.63 -27.26
C CYS A 324 -0.41 19.32 -27.33
N PHE A 325 -0.03 18.10 -27.77
CA PHE A 325 1.18 17.79 -28.56
C PHE A 325 1.33 16.26 -28.73
N VAL A 326 0.43 15.64 -29.49
CA VAL A 326 0.55 14.22 -29.93
C VAL A 326 0.21 14.13 -31.42
N CYS A 327 1.09 14.65 -32.28
CA CYS A 327 0.89 14.63 -33.74
C CYS A 327 2.20 14.78 -34.56
N PHE A 328 3.34 14.23 -34.11
CA PHE A 328 4.60 14.38 -34.85
C PHE A 328 5.52 13.14 -34.92
N CYS A 329 5.05 11.95 -34.50
CA CYS A 329 5.83 10.70 -34.54
C CYS A 329 5.30 9.67 -35.55
N CYS A 330 4.96 10.11 -36.77
CA CYS A 330 4.44 9.25 -37.86
C CYS A 330 5.03 9.61 -39.24
N HIS A 331 6.35 9.79 -39.38
CA HIS A 331 7.01 9.94 -40.70
C HIS A 331 8.51 9.61 -40.73
N TRP A 332 8.90 8.35 -40.50
CA TRP A 332 10.27 7.85 -40.77
C TRP A 332 10.24 6.41 -41.30
N VAL A 333 9.95 6.26 -42.60
CA VAL A 333 10.30 5.06 -43.39
C VAL A 333 10.77 5.52 -44.78
N SER A 334 12.06 5.30 -45.05
CA SER A 334 12.74 5.40 -46.35
C SER A 334 12.69 6.72 -47.15
N ILE A 335 13.86 7.21 -47.55
CA ILE A 335 14.28 7.25 -48.97
C ILE A 335 15.77 7.61 -49.07
N SER A 336 16.47 6.98 -50.02
CA SER A 336 17.70 7.53 -50.62
C SER A 336 17.44 7.69 -52.13
N PRO A 337 17.96 8.73 -52.79
CA PRO A 337 17.38 9.22 -54.04
C PRO A 337 18.01 8.61 -55.30
N LEU A 338 17.21 8.48 -56.38
CA LEU A 338 17.54 9.05 -57.70
C LEU A 338 16.39 8.98 -58.74
N SER A 339 16.37 9.99 -59.64
CA SER A 339 15.72 10.02 -60.98
C SER A 339 14.18 9.99 -61.14
N SER A 340 13.72 10.58 -62.25
CA SER A 340 12.34 10.86 -62.71
C SER A 340 12.15 10.28 -64.16
N PRO A 341 11.03 10.41 -64.93
CA PRO A 341 9.96 11.43 -64.93
C PRO A 341 8.50 10.88 -65.00
N SER A 342 7.54 11.71 -65.46
CA SER A 342 6.06 11.60 -65.37
C SER A 342 5.38 11.92 -66.74
N PRO A 343 4.05 12.19 -66.90
CA PRO A 343 2.83 12.09 -66.05
C PRO A 343 1.75 11.20 -66.81
N PRO A 344 0.42 11.49 -67.01
CA PRO A 344 -0.56 12.35 -66.34
C PRO A 344 -1.87 11.66 -65.78
N PRO A 345 -3.13 11.67 -66.34
CA PRO A 345 -4.28 12.07 -65.49
C PRO A 345 -5.62 11.28 -65.57
N LEU A 346 -6.38 11.25 -64.45
CA LEU A 346 -7.76 11.80 -64.27
C LEU A 346 -8.35 11.42 -62.87
N SER A 347 -9.57 11.89 -62.52
CA SER A 347 -10.06 12.10 -61.13
C SER A 347 -11.62 12.13 -61.03
N PRO A 348 -12.33 12.49 -59.92
CA PRO A 348 -11.95 12.69 -58.49
C PRO A 348 -12.90 11.88 -57.50
N PRO A 349 -13.62 12.38 -56.44
CA PRO A 349 -13.65 11.68 -55.13
C PRO A 349 -15.05 11.39 -54.50
N CYS A 350 -15.08 10.83 -53.28
CA CYS A 350 -16.29 10.79 -52.44
C CYS A 350 -15.98 11.01 -50.94
N MET A 351 -16.95 11.54 -50.17
CA MET A 351 -16.77 12.02 -48.79
C MET A 351 -17.00 10.95 -47.72
N VAL A 352 -16.19 10.98 -46.65
CA VAL A 352 -16.53 10.33 -45.36
C VAL A 352 -17.01 11.40 -44.39
N LYS A 353 -18.19 11.20 -43.77
CA LYS A 353 -18.76 12.12 -42.78
C LYS A 353 -18.07 11.99 -41.43
N CYS A 354 -17.91 13.11 -40.73
CA CYS A 354 -17.53 13.13 -39.32
C CYS A 354 -18.56 12.36 -38.47
N LEU A 355 -18.08 11.53 -37.54
CA LEU A 355 -18.85 11.00 -36.42
C LEU A 355 -18.32 11.59 -35.12
N LEU A 356 -19.19 11.63 -34.10
CA LEU A 356 -18.98 12.41 -32.87
C LEU A 356 -17.83 11.85 -32.01
N PRO A 357 -17.16 12.71 -31.19
CA PRO A 357 -16.25 12.23 -30.17
C PRO A 357 -16.97 11.37 -29.12
N PRO A 358 -16.28 10.41 -28.48
CA PRO A 358 -16.83 9.61 -27.39
C PRO A 358 -17.16 10.47 -26.15
N PRO A 359 -18.08 10.03 -25.28
CA PRO A 359 -18.47 10.79 -24.08
C PRO A 359 -17.29 10.96 -23.12
N GLN A 360 -17.20 12.13 -22.50
CA GLN A 360 -16.18 12.44 -21.49
C GLN A 360 -16.41 11.60 -20.22
N GLU A 361 -15.37 10.90 -19.76
CA GLU A 361 -15.37 10.30 -18.42
C GLU A 361 -15.39 11.39 -17.33
N ALA A 362 -16.02 11.10 -16.19
CA ALA A 362 -16.31 12.10 -15.16
C ALA A 362 -15.03 12.65 -14.50
N GLN A 363 -14.77 13.94 -14.71
CA GLN A 363 -13.66 14.65 -14.07
C GLN A 363 -13.91 14.82 -12.56
N THR A 364 -12.93 14.47 -11.73
CA THR A 364 -12.99 14.70 -10.28
C THR A 364 -12.78 16.18 -9.96
N THR A 365 -13.85 16.97 -10.00
CA THR A 365 -13.82 18.40 -9.64
C THR A 365 -13.65 18.60 -8.14
N VAL A 366 -12.64 19.37 -7.75
CA VAL A 366 -12.51 19.90 -6.38
C VAL A 366 -13.57 20.98 -6.18
N VAL A 367 -14.48 20.77 -5.22
CA VAL A 367 -15.53 21.74 -4.85
C VAL A 367 -15.26 22.26 -3.44
N HIS A 368 -15.16 23.58 -3.31
CA HIS A 368 -15.20 24.27 -2.02
C HIS A 368 -16.64 24.62 -1.68
N ASN A 369 -17.13 24.26 -0.49
CA ASN A 369 -18.35 24.82 0.07
C ASN A 369 -18.05 26.13 0.80
N PRO A 370 -18.80 27.22 0.55
CA PRO A 370 -18.95 28.33 1.50
C PRO A 370 -19.71 27.89 2.76
N ALA A 371 -19.71 28.74 3.80
CA ALA A 371 -20.41 28.49 5.07
C ALA A 371 -21.67 29.36 5.22
N ASP A 372 -22.62 28.82 6.00
CA ASP A 372 -23.81 29.43 6.63
C ASP A 372 -24.90 30.12 5.78
N GLY A 373 -26.17 29.91 6.18
CA GLY A 373 -27.35 30.49 5.51
C GLY A 373 -28.66 29.76 5.82
N THR A 374 -29.22 29.92 7.02
CA THR A 374 -30.42 29.20 7.50
C THR A 374 -31.73 29.64 6.83
N LYS A 375 -32.59 28.70 6.39
CA LYS A 375 -34.07 28.83 6.40
C LYS A 375 -34.80 27.49 6.21
N VAL A 376 -36.12 27.49 6.46
CA VAL A 376 -36.97 26.31 6.68
C VAL A 376 -38.25 26.39 5.83
N SER A 377 -38.68 25.29 5.19
CA SER A 377 -40.11 24.92 4.90
C SER A 377 -40.21 23.64 4.01
N PRO A 378 -41.38 22.95 3.95
CA PRO A 378 -41.49 21.55 3.48
C PRO A 378 -42.02 21.36 2.03
N PRO A 379 -41.95 20.14 1.46
CA PRO A 379 -42.42 19.83 0.09
C PRO A 379 -43.89 19.36 0.01
N PRO A 380 -44.57 19.58 -1.13
CA PRO A 380 -45.82 18.88 -1.48
C PRO A 380 -45.56 17.53 -2.19
N PRO A 381 -46.50 16.56 -2.10
CA PRO A 381 -46.38 15.26 -2.76
C PRO A 381 -47.02 15.22 -4.16
N THR A 382 -46.66 14.23 -4.97
CA THR A 382 -47.56 13.71 -6.02
C THR A 382 -47.31 12.22 -6.22
N THR A 383 -48.37 11.43 -6.11
CA THR A 383 -48.38 9.99 -6.39
C THR A 383 -48.67 9.73 -7.88
N THR A 384 -48.14 8.64 -8.41
CA THR A 384 -48.82 7.94 -9.52
C THR A 384 -48.48 6.45 -9.45
N ASP A 385 -49.47 5.62 -9.12
CA ASP A 385 -49.36 4.17 -9.24
C ASP A 385 -49.34 3.74 -10.70
N HIS A 386 -48.60 2.68 -11.00
CA HIS A 386 -49.02 1.72 -12.03
C HIS A 386 -48.61 0.30 -11.61
N GLN A 387 -49.57 -0.42 -11.03
CA GLN A 387 -49.49 -1.88 -10.89
C GLN A 387 -49.73 -2.54 -12.25
N HIS A 388 -48.94 -3.56 -12.59
CA HIS A 388 -49.40 -4.63 -13.48
C HIS A 388 -48.68 -5.94 -13.15
N SER A 389 -49.45 -7.02 -13.06
CA SER A 389 -48.99 -8.29 -12.48
C SER A 389 -48.46 -9.28 -13.52
N GLN A 390 -47.46 -10.06 -13.09
CA GLN A 390 -47.17 -11.47 -13.44
C GLN A 390 -47.47 -11.96 -14.87
N ALA A 391 -46.41 -12.34 -15.58
CA ALA A 391 -46.45 -13.50 -16.49
C ALA A 391 -45.09 -14.23 -16.46
N ALA A 392 -45.08 -15.51 -16.08
CA ALA A 392 -43.86 -16.32 -16.05
C ALA A 392 -43.68 -17.09 -17.35
N ARG A 393 -42.51 -16.96 -17.99
CA ARG A 393 -41.98 -17.95 -18.95
C ARG A 393 -40.49 -18.13 -18.74
N GLY A 394 -40.05 -19.37 -18.58
CA GLY A 394 -38.64 -19.70 -18.40
C GLY A 394 -37.86 -19.62 -19.71
N GLY A 395 -36.59 -19.24 -19.63
CA GLY A 395 -35.63 -19.27 -20.72
C GLY A 395 -34.21 -19.36 -20.18
N PHE A 396 -33.59 -20.53 -20.30
CA PHE A 396 -32.18 -20.71 -19.96
C PHE A 396 -31.32 -19.94 -20.96
N SER A 397 -30.85 -18.75 -20.56
CA SER A 397 -29.82 -18.02 -21.31
C SER A 397 -28.46 -18.28 -20.66
N LEU A 398 -27.62 -19.08 -21.33
CA LEU A 398 -26.27 -19.37 -20.88
C LEU A 398 -25.44 -18.08 -21.00
N HIS A 399 -25.18 -17.38 -19.90
CA HIS A 399 -24.55 -16.06 -19.93
C HIS A 399 -23.04 -16.17 -20.22
N VAL A 400 -22.69 -16.36 -21.50
CA VAL A 400 -21.32 -16.22 -21.99
C VAL A 400 -20.80 -14.82 -21.63
N PRO A 401 -19.64 -14.69 -20.96
CA PRO A 401 -19.06 -13.38 -20.68
C PRO A 401 -18.58 -12.74 -21.98
N CYS A 402 -19.22 -11.63 -22.38
CA CYS A 402 -18.85 -10.93 -23.60
C CYS A 402 -17.37 -10.50 -23.57
N ALA A 403 -16.61 -10.87 -24.62
CA ALA A 403 -15.15 -10.74 -24.68
C ALA A 403 -14.65 -9.31 -24.40
N SER A 404 -15.43 -8.28 -24.76
CA SER A 404 -15.11 -6.88 -24.45
C SER A 404 -14.93 -6.62 -22.94
N LYS A 405 -15.74 -7.22 -22.06
CA LYS A 405 -15.57 -7.10 -20.60
C LYS A 405 -14.29 -7.78 -20.10
N ILE A 406 -13.85 -8.85 -20.77
CA ILE A 406 -12.58 -9.54 -20.46
C ILE A 406 -11.40 -8.69 -20.94
N VAL A 407 -11.42 -8.21 -22.18
CA VAL A 407 -10.38 -7.36 -22.76
C VAL A 407 -10.21 -6.04 -21.99
N ILE A 408 -11.30 -5.39 -21.57
CA ILE A 408 -11.24 -4.18 -20.73
C ILE A 408 -10.58 -4.48 -19.37
N ARG A 409 -10.93 -5.59 -18.70
CA ARG A 409 -10.29 -6.01 -17.45
C ARG A 409 -8.81 -6.35 -17.63
N ALA A 410 -8.44 -7.04 -18.71
CA ALA A 410 -7.05 -7.38 -19.02
C ALA A 410 -6.21 -6.12 -19.34
N GLY A 411 -6.77 -5.18 -20.09
CA GLY A 411 -6.17 -3.88 -20.36
C GLY A 411 -5.97 -3.05 -19.09
N PHE A 412 -6.96 -2.99 -18.19
CA PHE A 412 -6.84 -2.32 -16.89
C PHE A 412 -5.73 -2.95 -16.04
N SER A 413 -5.63 -4.29 -16.01
CA SER A 413 -4.57 -5.01 -15.30
C SER A 413 -3.18 -4.66 -15.84
N ARG A 414 -2.98 -4.66 -17.17
CA ARG A 414 -1.70 -4.28 -17.79
C ARG A 414 -1.35 -2.80 -17.59
N LYS A 415 -2.33 -1.89 -17.54
CA LYS A 415 -2.05 -0.49 -17.18
C LYS A 415 -1.51 -0.35 -15.75
N GLN A 416 -2.04 -1.09 -14.78
CA GLN A 416 -1.50 -1.08 -13.41
C GLN A 416 -0.11 -1.73 -13.32
N GLU A 417 0.19 -2.74 -14.13
CA GLU A 417 1.51 -3.35 -14.24
C GLU A 417 2.59 -2.35 -14.68
N ILE A 418 2.33 -1.57 -15.74
CA ILE A 418 3.24 -0.54 -16.24
C ILE A 418 3.43 0.61 -15.25
N ILE A 419 2.37 1.03 -14.54
CA ILE A 419 2.48 2.02 -13.46
C ILE A 419 3.40 1.48 -12.35
N LYS A 420 3.19 0.24 -11.89
CA LYS A 420 4.03 -0.38 -10.86
C LYS A 420 5.50 -0.50 -11.28
N MET A 421 5.78 -0.90 -12.53
CA MET A 421 7.17 -0.95 -13.05
C MET A 421 7.82 0.45 -13.04
N THR A 422 7.04 1.49 -13.31
CA THR A 422 7.49 2.89 -13.26
C THR A 422 7.72 3.38 -11.83
N GLU A 423 6.84 3.03 -10.89
CA GLU A 423 7.02 3.29 -9.45
C GLU A 423 8.30 2.62 -8.92
N GLN A 424 8.54 1.36 -9.27
CA GLN A 424 9.75 0.62 -8.87
C GLN A 424 11.05 1.22 -9.46
N LEU A 425 11.01 1.71 -10.69
CA LEU A 425 12.14 2.38 -11.32
C LEU A 425 12.48 3.71 -10.63
N ILE A 426 11.45 4.51 -10.30
CA ILE A 426 11.59 5.77 -9.54
C ILE A 426 12.09 5.50 -8.11
N GLU A 427 11.64 4.40 -7.48
CA GLU A 427 12.14 3.97 -6.17
C GLU A 427 13.63 3.59 -6.21
N ALA A 428 14.10 2.92 -7.27
CA ALA A 428 15.53 2.64 -7.46
C ALA A 428 16.36 3.92 -7.59
N ILE A 429 15.91 4.89 -8.41
CA ILE A 429 16.55 6.20 -8.57
C ILE A 429 16.61 6.95 -7.23
N ASN A 430 15.47 7.11 -6.55
CA ASN A 430 15.38 7.87 -5.30
C ASN A 430 16.19 7.23 -4.14
N ASN A 431 16.46 5.93 -4.19
CA ASN A 431 17.33 5.25 -3.20
C ASN A 431 18.82 5.26 -3.55
N GLY A 432 19.20 5.58 -4.79
CA GLY A 432 20.57 5.39 -5.30
C GLY A 432 20.91 3.92 -5.57
N ASP A 433 19.91 3.07 -5.83
CA ASP A 433 20.06 1.63 -6.05
C ASP A 433 20.31 1.32 -7.54
N PHE A 434 21.56 1.48 -7.98
CA PHE A 434 21.96 1.26 -9.38
C PHE A 434 21.79 -0.20 -9.83
N GLU A 435 21.85 -1.16 -8.91
CA GLU A 435 21.66 -2.59 -9.19
C GLU A 435 20.16 -2.91 -9.43
N ALA A 436 19.24 -2.27 -8.69
CA ALA A 436 17.82 -2.29 -9.01
C ALA A 436 17.51 -1.57 -10.33
N TYR A 437 18.13 -0.41 -10.58
CA TYR A 437 17.94 0.37 -11.81
C TYR A 437 18.37 -0.42 -13.06
N THR A 438 19.58 -0.99 -13.06
CA THR A 438 20.10 -1.84 -14.16
C THR A 438 19.33 -3.14 -14.36
N ARG A 439 18.57 -3.61 -13.36
CA ARG A 439 17.62 -4.72 -13.54
C ARG A 439 16.32 -4.32 -14.23
N ILE A 440 15.96 -3.04 -14.28
CA ILE A 440 14.67 -2.55 -14.81
C ILE A 440 14.84 -1.83 -16.16
N CYS A 441 15.99 -1.22 -16.41
CA CYS A 441 16.34 -0.67 -17.72
C CYS A 441 16.90 -1.75 -18.66
N ASP A 442 16.81 -1.49 -19.97
CA ASP A 442 17.52 -2.27 -20.97
C ASP A 442 19.01 -1.84 -21.04
N PRO A 443 19.97 -2.73 -21.37
CA PRO A 443 21.37 -2.34 -21.51
C PRO A 443 21.60 -1.28 -22.60
N GLY A 444 20.77 -1.28 -23.66
CA GLY A 444 20.72 -0.25 -24.70
C GLY A 444 19.63 0.81 -24.46
N LEU A 445 19.33 1.14 -23.20
CA LEU A 445 18.42 2.24 -22.86
C LEU A 445 18.89 3.53 -23.55
N THR A 446 17.99 4.16 -24.31
CA THR A 446 18.23 5.52 -24.82
C THR A 446 17.57 6.56 -23.91
N SER A 447 18.25 7.66 -23.62
CA SER A 447 17.68 8.79 -22.86
C SER A 447 17.81 10.13 -23.58
N PHE A 448 16.80 10.98 -23.39
CA PHE A 448 16.81 12.39 -23.76
C PHE A 448 16.36 13.20 -22.54
N GLU A 449 17.27 13.94 -21.93
CA GLU A 449 17.03 14.61 -20.64
C GLU A 449 17.79 15.93 -20.54
N PRO A 450 17.39 16.87 -19.65
CA PRO A 450 18.02 18.19 -19.55
C PRO A 450 19.54 18.11 -19.35
N GLU A 451 20.00 17.14 -18.57
CA GLU A 451 21.40 16.89 -18.29
C GLU A 451 22.22 16.40 -19.50
N ALA A 452 21.56 15.83 -20.52
CA ALA A 452 22.20 15.47 -21.79
C ALA A 452 22.39 16.67 -22.75
N LEU A 453 21.98 17.88 -22.33
CA LEU A 453 22.13 19.14 -23.08
C LEU A 453 21.55 19.10 -24.51
N GLY A 454 20.43 18.38 -24.69
CA GLY A 454 19.73 18.23 -25.97
C GLY A 454 20.26 17.13 -26.89
N ASN A 455 21.21 16.32 -26.44
CA ASN A 455 21.68 15.13 -27.15
C ASN A 455 20.84 13.90 -26.78
N LEU A 456 20.76 12.93 -27.70
CA LEU A 456 20.31 11.58 -27.37
C LEU A 456 21.51 10.80 -26.79
N VAL A 457 21.31 10.17 -25.65
CA VAL A 457 22.29 9.30 -24.97
C VAL A 457 21.85 7.85 -25.13
N GLU A 458 22.82 6.93 -25.18
CA GLU A 458 22.58 5.48 -25.18
C GLU A 458 23.40 4.80 -24.08
N GLY A 459 22.81 3.80 -23.43
CA GLY A 459 23.45 2.97 -22.43
C GLY A 459 23.34 3.48 -21.00
N MET A 460 24.10 2.82 -20.12
CA MET A 460 23.93 2.94 -18.66
C MET A 460 25.01 3.79 -17.98
N ASP A 461 26.13 4.08 -18.65
CA ASP A 461 27.28 4.78 -18.04
C ASP A 461 26.98 6.24 -17.70
N PHE A 462 26.21 6.92 -18.55
CA PHE A 462 25.72 8.28 -18.27
C PHE A 462 24.89 8.31 -16.99
N HIS A 463 23.87 7.45 -16.90
CA HIS A 463 23.06 7.29 -15.70
C HIS A 463 23.90 6.90 -14.47
N LYS A 464 24.88 5.99 -14.63
CA LYS A 464 25.76 5.52 -13.55
C LYS A 464 26.49 6.68 -12.86
N PHE A 465 26.92 7.70 -13.60
CA PHE A 465 27.57 8.89 -13.02
C PHE A 465 26.70 9.55 -11.94
N TYR A 466 25.40 9.68 -12.15
CA TYR A 466 24.45 10.27 -11.19
C TYR A 466 24.25 9.39 -9.96
N PHE A 467 24.18 8.07 -10.14
CA PHE A 467 24.12 7.12 -9.04
C PHE A 467 25.40 7.19 -8.17
N ASP A 468 26.58 7.12 -8.79
CA ASP A 468 27.86 7.19 -8.11
C ASP A 468 28.11 8.54 -7.40
N ASN A 469 27.68 9.66 -8.00
CA ASN A 469 28.12 10.99 -7.56
C ASN A 469 27.08 11.91 -6.93
N LEU A 470 25.80 11.81 -7.30
CA LEU A 470 24.73 12.68 -6.80
C LEU A 470 23.81 11.94 -5.83
N LEU A 471 23.29 10.77 -6.24
CA LEU A 471 22.27 10.04 -5.49
C LEU A 471 22.85 9.32 -4.27
N SER A 472 24.02 8.67 -4.42
CA SER A 472 24.72 7.97 -3.32
C SER A 472 25.09 8.88 -2.15
N LYS A 473 25.40 10.16 -2.42
CA LYS A 473 25.85 11.15 -1.44
C LYS A 473 24.69 11.93 -0.80
N ASN A 474 23.46 11.75 -1.30
CA ASN A 474 22.30 12.51 -0.85
C ASN A 474 21.74 11.94 0.47
N SER A 475 22.02 12.63 1.57
CA SER A 475 21.54 12.27 2.90
C SER A 475 20.15 12.82 3.24
N LYS A 476 19.67 13.84 2.52
CA LYS A 476 18.41 14.54 2.82
C LYS A 476 17.22 13.82 2.18
N PRO A 477 16.06 13.74 2.85
CA PRO A 477 14.86 13.15 2.26
C PRO A 477 14.46 13.84 0.94
N VAL A 478 14.21 13.01 -0.08
CA VAL A 478 13.62 13.42 -1.36
C VAL A 478 12.27 12.71 -1.51
N HIS A 479 11.24 13.48 -1.83
CA HIS A 479 9.87 13.04 -2.03
C HIS A 479 9.52 13.08 -3.52
N THR A 480 8.81 12.08 -4.03
CA THR A 480 8.31 12.10 -5.42
C THR A 480 6.81 11.81 -5.49
N THR A 481 6.07 12.68 -6.17
CA THR A 481 4.67 12.44 -6.55
C THR A 481 4.59 12.22 -8.06
N ILE A 482 3.94 11.14 -8.48
CA ILE A 482 3.53 10.93 -9.88
C ILE A 482 2.13 11.54 -10.03
N LEU A 483 1.97 12.46 -10.99
CA LEU A 483 0.71 13.13 -11.30
C LEU A 483 0.27 12.76 -12.72
N ASN A 484 -1.04 12.51 -12.88
CA ASN A 484 -1.72 12.20 -14.13
C ASN A 484 -0.99 11.16 -15.02
N PRO A 485 -0.71 9.93 -14.55
CA PRO A 485 -0.04 8.91 -15.35
C PRO A 485 -0.94 8.37 -16.48
N HIS A 486 -0.58 8.68 -17.72
CA HIS A 486 -1.28 8.21 -18.93
C HIS A 486 -0.55 7.04 -19.59
N VAL A 487 -1.04 5.82 -19.35
CA VAL A 487 -0.52 4.59 -19.99
C VAL A 487 -1.23 4.31 -21.32
N HIS A 488 -0.43 4.19 -22.38
CA HIS A 488 -0.79 3.66 -23.69
C HIS A 488 -0.20 2.26 -23.83
N LEU A 489 -1.04 1.26 -24.15
CA LEU A 489 -0.60 -0.11 -24.43
C LEU A 489 -0.47 -0.29 -25.94
N ILE A 490 0.65 -0.86 -26.39
CA ILE A 490 1.01 -0.99 -27.81
C ILE A 490 1.18 -2.49 -28.09
N GLY A 491 0.10 -3.13 -28.57
CA GLY A 491 0.02 -4.58 -28.70
C GLY A 491 0.04 -5.29 -27.35
N GLU A 492 0.80 -6.39 -27.26
CA GLU A 492 0.97 -7.16 -26.02
C GLU A 492 2.28 -6.84 -25.28
N GLU A 493 3.33 -6.49 -26.01
CA GLU A 493 4.72 -6.50 -25.54
C GLU A 493 5.34 -5.10 -25.42
N ALA A 494 4.64 -4.05 -25.85
CA ALA A 494 5.09 -2.68 -25.69
C ALA A 494 4.06 -1.82 -24.95
N ALA A 495 4.56 -0.82 -24.23
CA ALA A 495 3.75 0.21 -23.60
C ALA A 495 4.51 1.53 -23.51
N CYS A 496 3.79 2.64 -23.48
CA CYS A 496 4.34 3.96 -23.20
C CYS A 496 3.56 4.58 -22.04
N ILE A 497 4.25 5.17 -21.07
CA ILE A 497 3.65 5.93 -19.98
C ILE A 497 4.25 7.34 -19.96
N ALA A 498 3.37 8.34 -19.96
CA ALA A 498 3.72 9.74 -19.75
C ALA A 498 3.10 10.23 -18.44
N TYR A 499 3.85 10.99 -17.64
CA TYR A 499 3.41 11.52 -16.34
C TYR A 499 4.16 12.80 -15.98
N ILE A 500 3.60 13.57 -15.05
CA ILE A 500 4.30 14.69 -14.43
C ILE A 500 4.88 14.19 -13.10
N ARG A 501 6.18 14.36 -12.90
CA ARG A 501 6.88 14.03 -11.65
C ARG A 501 7.12 15.31 -10.86
N LEU A 502 6.49 15.43 -9.71
CA LEU A 502 6.77 16.50 -8.74
C LEU A 502 7.76 15.96 -7.69
N THR A 503 8.98 16.50 -7.67
CA THR A 503 10.03 16.09 -6.74
C THR A 503 10.27 17.18 -5.70
N GLN A 504 10.04 16.87 -4.43
CA GLN A 504 10.21 17.80 -3.30
C GLN A 504 11.46 17.40 -2.50
N TYR A 505 12.30 18.37 -2.15
CA TYR A 505 13.60 18.11 -1.54
C TYR A 505 14.04 19.30 -0.67
N MET A 506 15.14 19.14 0.06
CA MET A 506 15.72 20.20 0.90
C MET A 506 17.00 20.74 0.25
N ASP A 507 17.08 22.05 -0.05
CA ASP A 507 18.28 22.66 -0.65
C ASP A 507 19.50 22.62 0.28
N ALA A 508 20.70 22.95 -0.22
CA ALA A 508 21.92 23.07 0.59
C ALA A 508 21.70 23.86 1.89
N GLN A 509 20.90 24.93 1.86
CA GLN A 509 20.59 25.79 3.02
C GLN A 509 19.48 25.24 3.92
N GLY A 510 18.98 24.03 3.67
CA GLY A 510 17.97 23.37 4.50
C GLY A 510 16.55 23.90 4.31
N ARG A 511 16.24 24.52 3.17
CA ARG A 511 14.89 25.01 2.85
C ARG A 511 14.15 24.02 1.96
N PRO A 512 12.84 23.79 2.15
CA PRO A 512 12.05 22.95 1.27
C PRO A 512 11.92 23.57 -0.12
N ARG A 513 12.14 22.77 -1.15
CA ARG A 513 11.98 23.08 -2.56
C ARG A 513 11.07 22.06 -3.22
N SER A 514 10.58 22.39 -4.40
CA SER A 514 9.90 21.45 -5.28
C SER A 514 10.23 21.79 -6.72
N CYS A 515 10.63 20.79 -7.50
CA CYS A 515 10.80 20.86 -8.94
C CYS A 515 9.78 19.95 -9.64
N GLN A 516 9.53 20.25 -10.91
CA GLN A 516 8.64 19.49 -11.77
C GLN A 516 9.43 19.02 -13.00
N SER A 517 9.25 17.77 -13.38
CA SER A 517 9.64 17.26 -14.69
C SER A 517 8.47 16.55 -15.37
N GLU A 518 8.40 16.65 -16.69
CA GLU A 518 7.53 15.84 -17.53
C GLU A 518 8.33 14.62 -17.97
N GLU A 519 7.94 13.42 -17.54
CA GLU A 519 8.68 12.19 -17.85
C GLU A 519 7.83 11.26 -18.72
N THR A 520 8.44 10.74 -19.79
CA THR A 520 7.89 9.69 -20.66
C THR A 520 8.82 8.49 -20.65
N ARG A 521 8.26 7.29 -20.48
CA ARG A 521 8.99 6.02 -20.50
C ARG A 521 8.36 5.02 -21.45
N VAL A 522 9.17 4.47 -22.35
CA VAL A 522 8.81 3.36 -23.22
C VAL A 522 9.26 2.05 -22.57
N TRP A 523 8.33 1.13 -22.44
CA TRP A 523 8.50 -0.19 -21.86
C TRP A 523 8.34 -1.24 -22.94
N HIS A 524 9.27 -2.20 -22.95
CA HIS A 524 9.23 -3.35 -23.85
C HIS A 524 9.41 -4.64 -23.05
N ARG A 525 8.64 -5.67 -23.38
CA ARG A 525 8.66 -6.96 -22.69
C ARG A 525 9.58 -7.92 -23.45
N ARG A 526 10.74 -8.23 -22.86
CA ARG A 526 11.68 -9.26 -23.37
C ARG A 526 11.69 -10.41 -22.37
N ASP A 527 11.61 -11.66 -22.83
CA ASP A 527 11.62 -12.86 -21.98
C ASP A 527 10.63 -12.79 -20.80
N ALA A 528 9.39 -12.39 -21.10
CA ALA A 528 8.29 -12.13 -20.15
C ALA A 528 8.55 -11.03 -19.08
N LYS A 529 9.64 -10.27 -19.19
CA LYS A 529 10.05 -9.21 -18.27
C LYS A 529 9.96 -7.83 -18.94
N TRP A 530 9.33 -6.86 -18.28
CA TRP A 530 9.32 -5.46 -18.73
C TRP A 530 10.67 -4.79 -18.48
N LEU A 531 11.21 -4.15 -19.51
CA LEU A 531 12.41 -3.32 -19.50
C LEU A 531 12.10 -1.91 -20.01
N ASN A 532 12.65 -0.88 -19.37
CA ASN A 532 12.58 0.49 -19.88
C ASN A 532 13.64 0.64 -21.00
N VAL A 533 13.20 0.85 -22.24
CA VAL A 533 14.06 0.91 -23.45
C VAL A 533 14.30 2.35 -23.95
N HIS A 534 13.41 3.28 -23.60
CA HIS A 534 13.59 4.71 -23.87
C HIS A 534 13.03 5.57 -22.74
N PHE A 535 13.75 6.65 -22.41
CA PHE A 535 13.38 7.64 -21.41
C PHE A 535 13.48 9.05 -22.00
N HIS A 536 12.46 9.87 -21.78
CA HIS A 536 12.49 11.30 -22.09
C HIS A 536 12.08 12.09 -20.84
N CYS A 537 12.94 13.02 -20.41
CA CYS A 537 12.68 13.99 -19.35
C CYS A 537 12.62 15.41 -19.94
N SER A 538 11.64 16.21 -19.51
CA SER A 538 11.51 17.63 -19.82
C SER A 538 11.28 18.43 -18.53
N GLY A 539 11.52 19.74 -18.58
CA GLY A 539 11.41 20.62 -17.41
C GLY A 539 12.70 20.67 -16.59
N ALA A 540 12.63 20.34 -15.31
CA ALA A 540 13.80 20.34 -14.42
C ALA A 540 14.67 19.08 -14.58
N PRO A 541 15.96 19.12 -14.18
CA PRO A 541 16.83 17.95 -14.09
C PRO A 541 16.19 16.75 -13.37
N ALA A 542 16.41 15.54 -13.90
CA ALA A 542 15.82 14.29 -13.40
C ALA A 542 16.27 13.94 -11.97
N ALA A 543 17.42 14.47 -11.54
CA ALA A 543 17.86 14.52 -10.15
C ALA A 543 18.15 15.98 -9.71
N PRO A 544 17.55 16.48 -8.61
CA PRO A 544 17.83 17.84 -8.16
C PRO A 544 19.25 17.96 -7.59
N LEU A 545 20.05 18.82 -8.22
CA LEU A 545 21.29 19.36 -7.63
C LEU A 545 20.93 20.09 -6.32
N GLN A 546 21.59 19.73 -5.20
CA GLN A 546 21.29 20.23 -3.85
C GLN A 546 22.30 21.25 -3.33
#